data_AF-A0A316V6J5-F1
#
_entry.id   AF-A0A316V6J5-F1
#
_cell.length_a   1.000
_cell.length_b   1.000
_cell.length_c   1.000
_cell.angle_alpha   90.00
_cell.angle_beta   90.00
_cell.angle_gamma   90.00
#
_symmetry.space_group_name_H-M   'P 1'
#
loop_
_entity.id
_entity.type
_entity.pdbx_description
1 polymer ?
#
loop_
_entity_poly.entity_id
_entity_poly.type
_entity_poly.pdbx_seq_one_letter_code
_entity_poly.pdbx_strand_id
1 'polypeptide(L)'
;MFRNEMKQTYLSGNADEEGPRMNGNAHHDYEMGNGTDSFNLQKNNRSITRLTSRLSPRIRVLLGLIGVFTLITFLRGSGNGNHEQEMFDSDAPAWDPALPESARWSLTNTPSYSPKKDIPNIAHFVRQINRDKDYTPKAPFKVEFRHLLSYYSCHHYLNPDRIYFWTDTPREMLEDARVNGDIYTRALFRIPNLEFRPAIFPNVTAKGVKIDQYAHRSDFVRTRVMAKMGGQYLDDDAWVLRDLKPLRQSGFDNIFSLDEGARIAQAAWLSKPMNPLMLAFARLQEVVFNGEWLRASNDLVTALMVHFSRLPGDRSSLVLEKDAFFPGYWIGDELNMYYEVHDHDPNFQEPVEVRTDQNVLETFQYDFNWGWRRDWRRTWIIHGFSNELRARNAFWMFKEFKGFTPAYILSRRSNIGRALYPALRHMLDTGFLELEAKDLVAPPSSLDH
;
A
#
# COMPACT_ATOMS: atom_id res chain seq x y z
N MET A 1 16.78 13.27 47.65
CA MET A 1 16.89 14.70 48.04
C MET A 1 17.51 15.46 46.89
N PHE A 2 16.77 16.36 46.25
CA PHE A 2 17.17 17.75 45.94
C PHE A 2 16.01 18.42 45.18
N ARG A 3 15.41 19.43 45.80
CA ARG A 3 14.46 20.36 45.15
C ARG A 3 15.26 21.55 44.62
N ASN A 4 14.71 22.21 43.60
CA ASN A 4 14.58 23.67 43.47
C ASN A 4 13.55 23.87 42.33
N GLU A 5 12.30 24.20 42.63
CA GLU A 5 11.82 25.57 42.89
C GLU A 5 12.17 26.56 41.75
N MET A 6 11.17 26.85 40.92
CA MET A 6 11.08 28.13 40.21
C MET A 6 9.71 28.75 40.51
N LYS A 7 9.70 30.03 40.89
CA LYS A 7 8.52 30.75 41.38
C LYS A 7 7.73 31.38 40.23
N GLN A 8 6.42 31.50 40.42
CA GLN A 8 5.58 32.40 39.65
C GLN A 8 5.93 33.87 39.94
N THR A 9 5.79 34.73 38.93
CA THR A 9 5.47 36.15 39.13
C THR A 9 4.41 36.58 38.10
N TYR A 10 3.32 37.17 38.59
CA TYR A 10 2.27 37.83 37.79
C TYR A 10 2.72 39.19 37.25
N LEU A 11 2.06 39.68 36.20
CA LEU A 11 1.69 41.08 35.87
C LEU A 11 0.97 41.02 34.49
N SER A 12 -0.36 40.94 34.35
CA SER A 12 -1.40 41.98 34.54
C SER A 12 -1.34 43.16 33.57
N GLY A 13 -2.36 43.31 32.70
CA GLY A 13 -2.55 44.46 31.82
C GLY A 13 -3.80 44.33 30.94
N ASN A 14 -4.92 44.92 31.38
CA ASN A 14 -6.03 45.36 30.52
C ASN A 14 -5.52 46.56 29.66
N ALA A 15 -6.16 47.19 28.69
CA ALA A 15 -7.54 47.29 28.18
C ALA A 15 -7.47 48.13 26.85
N ASP A 16 -8.49 48.47 26.07
CA ASP A 16 -9.90 48.05 25.89
C ASP A 16 -10.37 48.61 24.51
N GLU A 17 -11.57 48.22 24.02
CA GLU A 17 -12.35 48.91 22.95
C GLU A 17 -11.72 48.95 21.52
N GLU A 18 -12.44 49.08 20.40
CA GLU A 18 -13.82 49.44 20.12
C GLU A 18 -14.29 48.79 18.78
N GLY A 19 -15.59 48.55 18.60
CA GLY A 19 -16.16 48.12 17.30
C GLY A 19 -16.86 49.27 16.57
N PRO A 20 -17.21 49.11 15.28
CA PRO A 20 -18.63 49.30 14.96
C PRO A 20 -19.23 48.27 13.99
N ARG A 21 -20.57 48.31 13.90
CA ARG A 21 -21.44 47.28 13.29
C ARG A 21 -21.90 47.62 11.87
N MET A 22 -22.21 46.54 11.12
CA MET A 22 -23.30 46.37 10.13
C MET A 22 -23.61 47.47 9.09
N ASN A 23 -23.62 47.07 7.81
CA ASN A 23 -24.86 46.78 7.05
C ASN A 23 -24.56 46.44 5.57
N GLY A 24 -25.43 45.64 4.91
CA GLY A 24 -25.37 45.45 3.45
C GLY A 24 -26.01 44.19 2.90
N ASN A 25 -27.36 44.11 2.89
CA ASN A 25 -28.07 43.14 2.05
C ASN A 25 -27.90 43.50 0.57
N ALA A 26 -27.66 42.50 -0.29
CA ALA A 26 -28.01 42.56 -1.70
C ALA A 26 -28.29 41.15 -2.24
N HIS A 27 -29.55 40.88 -2.58
CA HIS A 27 -29.90 39.82 -3.51
C HIS A 27 -29.32 40.16 -4.89
N HIS A 28 -28.90 39.15 -5.66
CA HIS A 28 -29.12 39.18 -7.10
C HIS A 28 -29.32 37.77 -7.67
N ASP A 29 -30.20 37.71 -8.67
CA ASP A 29 -30.78 36.49 -9.20
C ASP A 29 -29.95 35.84 -10.32
N TYR A 30 -30.35 34.61 -10.65
CA TYR A 30 -29.92 33.90 -11.84
C TYR A 30 -30.35 34.61 -13.14
N GLU A 31 -29.42 34.84 -14.06
CA GLU A 31 -29.70 34.85 -15.49
C GLU A 31 -28.74 33.92 -16.23
N MET A 32 -29.29 33.09 -17.14
CA MET A 32 -28.50 32.16 -17.96
C MET A 32 -28.10 32.82 -19.28
N GLY A 33 -26.80 33.07 -19.45
CA GLY A 33 -26.22 33.55 -20.71
C GLY A 33 -25.48 32.43 -21.47
N ASN A 34 -26.07 31.95 -22.57
CA ASN A 34 -25.35 31.11 -23.53
C ASN A 34 -24.32 31.96 -24.30
N GLY A 35 -23.03 31.68 -24.13
CA GLY A 35 -21.94 32.35 -24.84
C GLY A 35 -20.84 31.38 -25.25
N THR A 36 -20.77 31.06 -26.54
CA THR A 36 -19.70 30.23 -27.12
C THR A 36 -18.51 31.10 -27.53
N ASP A 37 -17.50 31.21 -26.65
CA ASP A 37 -16.25 31.91 -26.99
C ASP A 37 -15.19 30.97 -27.55
N SER A 38 -14.70 31.30 -28.74
CA SER A 38 -13.63 30.57 -29.44
C SER A 38 -12.27 31.16 -29.10
N PHE A 39 -11.41 30.35 -28.47
CA PHE A 39 -10.10 30.80 -28.00
C PHE A 39 -9.13 31.12 -29.16
N ASN A 40 -8.51 32.30 -29.08
CA ASN A 40 -7.88 32.96 -30.23
C ASN A 40 -6.39 32.57 -30.39
N LEU A 41 -6.14 31.49 -31.14
CA LEU A 41 -4.83 30.83 -31.29
C LEU A 41 -3.72 31.65 -31.99
N GLN A 42 -4.02 32.81 -32.58
CA GLN A 42 -3.03 33.58 -33.37
C GLN A 42 -1.97 34.32 -32.55
N LYS A 43 -2.17 34.60 -31.26
CA LYS A 43 -1.20 35.41 -30.47
C LYS A 43 0.08 34.65 -30.07
N ASN A 44 0.05 33.32 -29.96
CA ASN A 44 1.22 32.54 -29.50
C ASN A 44 2.27 32.25 -30.58
N ASN A 45 1.94 32.33 -31.88
CA ASN A 45 2.93 32.01 -32.93
C ASN A 45 4.02 33.08 -33.13
N ARG A 46 3.78 34.34 -32.73
CA ARG A 46 4.75 35.45 -32.92
C ARG A 46 5.88 35.50 -31.90
N SER A 47 5.76 34.83 -30.74
CA SER A 47 6.82 34.74 -29.73
C SER A 47 7.87 33.70 -30.12
N ILE A 48 7.44 32.52 -30.60
CA ILE A 48 8.32 31.40 -30.99
C ILE A 48 9.25 31.81 -32.15
N THR A 49 8.75 32.54 -33.16
CA THR A 49 9.59 33.01 -34.28
C THR A 49 10.67 34.02 -33.87
N ARG A 50 10.48 34.75 -32.76
CA ARG A 50 11.48 35.68 -32.21
C ARG A 50 12.53 34.99 -31.34
N LEU A 51 12.22 33.82 -30.76
CA LEU A 51 13.21 33.03 -30.02
C LEU A 51 14.17 32.30 -30.97
N THR A 52 13.65 31.67 -32.03
CA THR A 52 14.46 30.83 -32.93
C THR A 52 15.43 31.64 -33.81
N SER A 53 15.13 32.92 -34.09
CA SER A 53 15.98 33.80 -34.89
C SER A 53 17.30 34.21 -34.23
N ARG A 54 17.44 34.03 -32.90
CA ARG A 54 18.67 34.28 -32.14
C ARG A 54 19.58 33.06 -31.97
N LEU A 55 19.11 31.87 -32.33
CA LEU A 55 19.89 30.63 -32.19
C LEU A 55 20.94 30.51 -33.30
N SER A 56 22.09 29.91 -33.00
CA SER A 56 23.15 29.67 -34.01
C SER A 56 22.68 28.66 -35.06
N PRO A 57 23.25 28.66 -36.29
CA PRO A 57 22.84 27.73 -37.35
C PRO A 57 22.89 26.26 -36.94
N ARG A 58 23.90 25.86 -36.14
CA ARG A 58 24.03 24.49 -35.61
C ARG A 58 22.88 24.10 -34.68
N ILE A 59 22.42 25.02 -33.82
CA ILE A 59 21.28 24.76 -32.92
C ILE A 59 19.97 24.67 -33.71
N ARG A 60 19.79 25.48 -34.77
CA ARG A 60 18.61 25.37 -35.65
C ARG A 60 18.54 24.03 -36.37
N VAL A 61 19.67 23.53 -36.87
CA VAL A 61 19.76 22.18 -37.47
C VAL A 61 19.42 21.11 -36.43
N LEU A 62 19.98 21.19 -35.22
CA LEU A 62 19.70 20.21 -34.16
C LEU A 62 18.21 20.20 -33.75
N LEU A 63 17.59 21.37 -33.57
CA LEU A 63 16.16 21.47 -33.27
C LEU A 63 15.28 21.01 -34.44
N GLY A 64 15.71 21.24 -35.68
CA GLY A 64 15.06 20.70 -36.87
C GLY A 64 15.09 19.17 -36.90
N LEU A 65 16.25 18.57 -36.61
CA LEU A 65 16.41 17.11 -36.53
C LEU A 65 15.57 16.50 -35.40
N ILE A 66 15.51 17.14 -34.23
CA ILE A 66 14.64 16.72 -33.13
C ILE A 66 13.16 16.80 -33.55
N GLY A 67 12.73 17.91 -34.16
CA GLY A 67 11.36 18.08 -34.65
C GLY A 67 10.98 17.03 -35.71
N VAL A 68 11.88 16.73 -36.65
CA VAL A 68 11.70 15.66 -37.65
C VAL A 68 11.63 14.28 -36.99
N PHE A 69 12.49 14.00 -36.01
CA PHE A 69 12.48 12.71 -35.29
C PHE A 69 11.17 12.52 -34.52
N THR A 70 10.73 13.52 -33.77
CA THR A 70 9.45 13.51 -33.03
C THR A 70 8.24 13.38 -33.98
N LEU A 71 8.27 14.03 -35.15
CA LEU A 71 7.22 13.90 -36.15
C LEU A 71 7.22 12.49 -36.78
N ILE A 72 8.39 11.88 -37.01
CA ILE A 72 8.50 10.51 -37.51
C ILE A 72 8.00 9.48 -36.48
N THR A 73 8.30 9.65 -35.18
CA THR A 73 7.74 8.77 -34.15
C THR A 73 6.23 8.97 -33.99
N PHE A 74 5.73 10.21 -34.09
CA PHE A 74 4.29 10.48 -34.04
C PHE A 74 3.55 9.86 -35.23
N LEU A 75 4.05 10.05 -36.46
CA LEU A 75 3.46 9.47 -37.69
C LEU A 75 3.62 7.94 -37.78
N ARG A 76 4.65 7.35 -37.14
CA ARG A 76 4.74 5.90 -36.96
C ARG A 76 3.82 5.36 -35.86
N GLY A 77 3.45 6.19 -34.89
CA GLY A 77 2.49 5.85 -33.83
C GLY A 77 1.02 6.00 -34.26
N SER A 78 0.71 6.90 -35.20
CA SER A 78 -0.67 7.17 -35.66
C SER A 78 -1.10 6.32 -36.87
N GLY A 79 -0.48 5.16 -37.06
CA GLY A 79 -0.42 4.44 -38.35
C GLY A 79 -1.16 3.10 -38.42
N ASN A 80 -2.27 2.91 -37.70
CA ASN A 80 -3.37 2.02 -38.13
C ASN A 80 -4.59 2.19 -37.20
N GLY A 81 -5.74 2.53 -37.78
CA GLY A 81 -7.02 2.52 -37.08
C GLY A 81 -7.66 1.13 -37.09
N ASN A 82 -8.78 1.00 -36.36
CA ASN A 82 -9.69 -0.15 -36.31
C ASN A 82 -9.20 -1.38 -35.52
N HIS A 83 -9.16 -1.27 -34.18
CA HIS A 83 -9.11 -2.45 -33.29
C HIS A 83 -10.03 -2.37 -32.05
N GLU A 84 -10.94 -1.38 -31.96
CA GLU A 84 -11.86 -1.25 -30.81
C GLU A 84 -13.17 -2.06 -30.93
N GLN A 85 -13.30 -2.96 -31.92
CA GLN A 85 -14.57 -3.65 -32.19
C GLN A 85 -14.50 -5.18 -32.43
N GLU A 86 -13.34 -5.81 -32.20
CA GLU A 86 -13.16 -7.28 -32.32
C GLU A 86 -12.82 -7.96 -30.98
N MET A 87 -13.15 -7.35 -29.83
CA MET A 87 -12.96 -7.97 -28.49
C MET A 87 -14.22 -8.66 -27.92
N PHE A 88 -15.21 -8.92 -28.78
CA PHE A 88 -16.43 -9.66 -28.43
C PHE A 88 -16.85 -10.60 -29.57
N ASP A 89 -15.94 -11.50 -29.94
CA ASP A 89 -16.30 -12.63 -30.79
C ASP A 89 -17.19 -13.60 -30.00
N SER A 90 -18.35 -13.96 -30.55
CA SER A 90 -19.37 -14.78 -29.85
C SER A 90 -18.97 -16.25 -29.71
N ASP A 91 -17.88 -16.65 -30.37
CA ASP A 91 -17.45 -18.03 -30.53
C ASP A 91 -16.37 -18.42 -29.50
N ALA A 92 -16.39 -17.77 -28.33
CA ALA A 92 -15.58 -18.17 -27.18
C ALA A 92 -15.86 -19.65 -26.85
N PRO A 93 -14.87 -20.55 -26.97
CA PRO A 93 -15.10 -21.99 -26.90
C PRO A 93 -15.66 -22.40 -25.52
N ALA A 94 -16.56 -23.39 -25.54
CA ALA A 94 -17.25 -23.87 -24.35
C ALA A 94 -16.27 -24.15 -23.19
N TRP A 95 -16.53 -23.50 -22.06
CA TRP A 95 -15.62 -23.37 -20.92
C TRP A 95 -15.49 -24.70 -20.14
N ASP A 96 -14.49 -25.52 -20.50
CA ASP A 96 -14.15 -26.76 -19.77
C ASP A 96 -13.41 -26.42 -18.45
N PRO A 97 -13.96 -26.77 -17.27
CA PRO A 97 -13.50 -26.27 -15.97
C PRO A 97 -12.29 -27.02 -15.37
N ALA A 98 -11.60 -27.88 -16.12
CA ALA A 98 -10.45 -28.63 -15.62
C ALA A 98 -9.26 -27.72 -15.24
N LEU A 99 -9.07 -27.49 -13.93
CA LEU A 99 -7.84 -26.87 -13.41
C LEU A 99 -6.61 -27.66 -13.88
N PRO A 100 -5.52 -26.98 -14.33
CA PRO A 100 -4.26 -27.65 -14.61
C PRO A 100 -3.77 -28.37 -13.35
N GLU A 101 -3.06 -29.48 -13.53
CA GLU A 101 -2.69 -30.38 -12.42
C GLU A 101 -1.81 -29.68 -11.36
N SER A 102 -1.01 -28.70 -11.78
CA SER A 102 -0.24 -27.78 -10.91
C SER A 102 -1.08 -26.90 -9.97
N ALA A 103 -2.40 -26.81 -10.18
CA ALA A 103 -3.35 -26.11 -9.32
C ALA A 103 -4.19 -27.05 -8.45
N ARG A 104 -4.01 -28.39 -8.53
CA ARG A 104 -4.73 -29.39 -7.72
C ARG A 104 -4.14 -29.49 -6.31
N TRP A 105 -4.32 -28.44 -5.51
CA TRP A 105 -4.00 -28.44 -4.09
C TRP A 105 -4.94 -29.38 -3.32
N SER A 106 -4.45 -30.57 -2.98
CA SER A 106 -5.13 -31.55 -2.12
C SER A 106 -5.34 -30.98 -0.71
N LEU A 107 -6.53 -30.41 -0.48
CA LEU A 107 -7.04 -30.02 0.83
C LEU A 107 -8.50 -30.46 0.90
N THR A 108 -8.76 -31.48 1.70
CA THR A 108 -10.08 -32.11 1.92
C THR A 108 -11.10 -31.19 2.59
N ASN A 109 -10.69 -30.01 3.05
CA ASN A 109 -11.51 -28.99 3.71
C ASN A 109 -11.51 -27.66 2.95
N THR A 110 -11.83 -27.66 1.65
CA THR A 110 -11.98 -26.39 0.90
C THR A 110 -13.32 -25.73 1.28
N PRO A 111 -13.35 -24.46 1.74
CA PRO A 111 -14.59 -23.80 2.11
C PRO A 111 -15.54 -23.64 0.91
N SER A 112 -16.83 -23.93 1.11
CA SER A 112 -17.86 -23.64 0.11
C SER A 112 -18.22 -22.15 0.08
N TYR A 113 -18.33 -21.58 -1.13
CA TYR A 113 -18.84 -20.23 -1.31
C TYR A 113 -20.26 -20.09 -0.72
N SER A 114 -20.51 -18.98 -0.05
CA SER A 114 -21.84 -18.63 0.47
C SER A 114 -21.97 -17.12 0.53
N PRO A 115 -22.86 -16.51 -0.29
CA PRO A 115 -23.03 -15.04 -0.32
C PRO A 115 -23.38 -14.45 1.06
N LYS A 116 -24.06 -15.24 1.91
CA LYS A 116 -24.54 -14.85 3.24
C LYS A 116 -23.51 -14.96 4.37
N LYS A 117 -22.31 -15.50 4.12
CA LYS A 117 -21.24 -15.57 5.13
C LYS A 117 -20.37 -14.32 5.05
N ASP A 118 -19.92 -13.85 6.21
CA ASP A 118 -18.88 -12.82 6.32
C ASP A 118 -17.57 -13.31 5.70
N ILE A 119 -16.66 -12.38 5.41
CA ILE A 119 -15.29 -12.72 5.05
C ILE A 119 -14.61 -13.42 6.25
N PRO A 120 -14.02 -14.63 6.07
CA PRO A 120 -13.41 -15.40 7.16
C PRO A 120 -12.33 -14.61 7.90
N ASN A 121 -12.20 -14.81 9.23
CA ASN A 121 -11.14 -14.15 9.99
C ASN A 121 -9.81 -14.92 9.92
N ILE A 122 -9.36 -15.24 8.71
CA ILE A 122 -8.03 -15.82 8.45
C ILE A 122 -7.17 -14.79 7.73
N ALA A 123 -5.87 -14.79 8.02
CA ALA A 123 -4.88 -13.94 7.38
C ALA A 123 -3.91 -14.75 6.52
N HIS A 124 -3.41 -14.14 5.45
CA HIS A 124 -2.53 -14.75 4.46
C HIS A 124 -1.37 -13.81 4.14
N PHE A 125 -0.15 -14.29 4.39
CA PHE A 125 1.09 -13.71 3.89
C PHE A 125 1.71 -14.66 2.87
N VAL A 126 2.31 -14.14 1.81
CA VAL A 126 3.05 -14.93 0.81
C VAL A 126 4.48 -14.41 0.75
N ARG A 127 5.46 -15.32 0.89
CA ARG A 127 6.88 -14.96 0.81
C ARG A 127 7.74 -16.06 0.22
N GLN A 128 8.31 -15.75 -0.94
CA GLN A 128 9.32 -16.56 -1.61
C GLN A 128 10.71 -16.28 -1.02
N ILE A 129 11.51 -17.32 -0.79
CA ILE A 129 12.93 -17.23 -0.42
C ILE A 129 13.83 -17.71 -1.56
N ASN A 130 13.44 -18.73 -2.34
CA ASN A 130 14.28 -19.22 -3.42
C ASN A 130 14.05 -18.40 -4.69
N ARG A 131 15.02 -17.54 -5.03
CA ARG A 131 14.86 -16.61 -6.17
C ARG A 131 14.87 -17.31 -7.53
N ASP A 132 15.55 -18.46 -7.65
CA ASP A 132 15.72 -19.22 -8.89
C ASP A 132 15.40 -20.70 -8.71
N LYS A 133 15.08 -21.38 -9.82
CA LYS A 133 14.65 -22.79 -9.84
C LYS A 133 15.70 -23.77 -9.25
N ASP A 134 16.97 -23.44 -9.43
CA ASP A 134 18.12 -24.25 -8.97
C ASP A 134 18.77 -23.66 -7.70
N TYR A 135 18.11 -22.69 -7.06
CA TYR A 135 18.62 -22.04 -5.86
C TYR A 135 18.44 -22.93 -4.63
N THR A 136 19.53 -23.53 -4.16
CA THR A 136 19.62 -24.02 -2.79
C THR A 136 19.83 -22.81 -1.86
N PRO A 137 18.93 -22.54 -0.90
CA PRO A 137 19.07 -21.38 -0.01
C PRO A 137 20.30 -21.55 0.89
N LYS A 138 21.34 -20.77 0.58
CA LYS A 138 22.63 -20.76 1.30
C LYS A 138 22.60 -19.92 2.59
N ALA A 139 21.54 -19.14 2.78
CA ALA A 139 21.31 -18.33 3.97
C ALA A 139 20.10 -18.88 4.74
N PRO A 140 20.10 -18.82 6.09
CA PRO A 140 18.96 -19.28 6.89
C PRO A 140 17.72 -18.41 6.63
N PHE A 141 16.54 -18.97 6.89
CA PHE A 141 15.30 -18.21 6.92
C PHE A 141 15.44 -17.08 7.95
N LYS A 142 15.16 -15.84 7.52
CA LYS A 142 15.29 -14.65 8.35
C LYS A 142 14.20 -13.64 8.03
N VAL A 143 13.66 -13.00 9.06
CA VAL A 143 12.81 -11.81 8.90
C VAL A 143 13.49 -10.60 9.53
N GLU A 144 13.19 -9.41 8.99
CA GLU A 144 13.66 -8.15 9.56
C GLU A 144 12.62 -7.63 10.55
N PHE A 145 13.03 -6.72 11.46
CA PHE A 145 12.15 -6.09 12.44
C PHE A 145 10.83 -5.59 11.82
N ARG A 146 10.88 -4.93 10.65
CA ARG A 146 9.69 -4.41 9.98
C ARG A 146 8.69 -5.49 9.56
N HIS A 147 9.18 -6.67 9.14
CA HIS A 147 8.30 -7.78 8.75
C HIS A 147 7.67 -8.40 10.00
N LEU A 148 8.44 -8.59 11.08
CA LEU A 148 7.87 -9.02 12.37
C LEU A 148 6.76 -8.08 12.83
N LEU A 149 6.96 -6.77 12.70
CA LEU A 149 5.97 -5.76 13.07
C LEU A 149 4.71 -5.84 12.18
N SER A 150 4.84 -6.20 10.89
CA SER A 150 3.70 -6.50 10.00
C SER A 150 2.91 -7.71 10.52
N TYR A 151 3.57 -8.87 10.67
CA TYR A 151 2.93 -10.10 11.14
C TYR A 151 2.31 -9.95 12.54
N TYR A 152 2.97 -9.23 13.44
CA TYR A 152 2.45 -8.97 14.79
C TYR A 152 1.29 -7.99 14.79
N SER A 153 1.33 -6.92 13.98
CA SER A 153 0.19 -6.00 13.86
C SER A 153 -1.06 -6.72 13.35
N CYS A 154 -0.91 -7.65 12.40
CA CYS A 154 -1.96 -8.54 11.94
C CYS A 154 -2.52 -9.40 13.09
N HIS A 155 -1.66 -10.07 13.87
CA HIS A 155 -2.08 -10.84 15.04
C HIS A 155 -2.82 -9.99 16.07
N HIS A 156 -2.24 -8.85 16.46
CA HIS A 156 -2.73 -7.98 17.52
C HIS A 156 -4.08 -7.33 17.19
N TYR A 157 -4.22 -6.77 15.98
CA TYR A 157 -5.41 -6.01 15.62
C TYR A 157 -6.53 -6.86 15.00
N LEU A 158 -6.21 -7.88 14.20
CA LEU A 158 -7.24 -8.69 13.53
C LEU A 158 -7.72 -9.86 14.39
N ASN A 159 -6.90 -10.26 15.38
CA ASN A 159 -7.08 -11.47 16.19
C ASN A 159 -7.58 -12.67 15.35
N PRO A 160 -6.85 -13.07 14.28
CA PRO A 160 -7.34 -14.02 13.31
C PRO A 160 -7.34 -15.45 13.86
N ASP A 161 -8.30 -16.25 13.39
CA ASP A 161 -8.42 -17.68 13.71
C ASP A 161 -7.15 -18.43 13.30
N ARG A 162 -6.56 -18.04 12.15
CA ARG A 162 -5.29 -18.56 11.60
C ARG A 162 -4.56 -17.48 10.82
N ILE A 163 -3.22 -17.47 10.92
CA ILE A 163 -2.33 -16.71 10.04
C ILE A 163 -1.55 -17.74 9.21
N TYR A 164 -1.79 -17.80 7.90
CA TYR A 164 -1.04 -18.69 7.02
C TYR A 164 0.11 -17.95 6.35
N PHE A 165 1.31 -18.50 6.52
CA PHE A 165 2.54 -18.00 5.91
C PHE A 165 2.92 -18.93 4.75
N TRP A 166 2.58 -18.54 3.53
CA TRP A 166 2.83 -19.32 2.32
C TRP A 166 4.26 -19.11 1.83
N THR A 167 5.06 -20.17 1.79
CA THR A 167 6.48 -20.07 1.43
C THR A 167 7.01 -21.34 0.77
N ASP A 168 8.08 -21.19 0.00
CA ASP A 168 8.91 -22.25 -0.57
C ASP A 168 10.12 -22.62 0.32
N THR A 169 10.18 -22.04 1.53
CA THR A 169 11.23 -22.35 2.51
C THR A 169 11.16 -23.82 2.94
N PRO A 170 12.25 -24.61 2.84
CA PRO A 170 12.29 -25.98 3.33
C PRO A 170 11.99 -26.09 4.83
N ARG A 171 11.39 -27.20 5.26
CA ARG A 171 10.94 -27.35 6.66
C ARG A 171 12.11 -27.34 7.63
N GLU A 172 13.21 -28.02 7.30
CA GLU A 172 14.43 -28.04 8.10
C GLU A 172 15.00 -26.63 8.34
N MET A 173 14.88 -25.73 7.37
CA MET A 173 15.31 -24.33 7.50
C MET A 173 14.38 -23.50 8.38
N LEU A 174 13.07 -23.81 8.40
CA LEU A 174 12.12 -23.19 9.34
C LEU A 174 12.36 -23.67 10.78
N GLU A 175 12.61 -24.97 10.98
CA GLU A 175 12.91 -25.49 12.32
C GLU A 175 14.28 -25.00 12.84
N ASP A 176 15.30 -24.87 11.98
CA ASP A 176 16.56 -24.21 12.33
C ASP A 176 16.33 -22.73 12.72
N ALA A 177 15.62 -21.95 11.89
CA ALA A 177 15.35 -20.55 12.16
C ALA A 177 14.50 -20.32 13.43
N ARG A 178 13.67 -21.28 13.83
CA ARG A 178 12.92 -21.26 15.10
C ARG A 178 13.85 -21.23 16.32
N VAL A 179 14.98 -21.92 16.25
CA VAL A 179 15.94 -22.07 17.36
C VAL A 179 17.10 -21.08 17.23
N ASN A 180 17.70 -21.02 16.03
CA ASN A 180 18.96 -20.34 15.74
C ASN A 180 18.80 -18.98 15.01
N GLY A 181 17.59 -18.62 14.60
CA GLY A 181 17.30 -17.32 14.01
C GLY A 181 17.59 -16.16 14.97
N ASP A 182 17.61 -14.92 14.46
CA ASP A 182 17.77 -13.73 15.31
C ASP A 182 16.52 -13.43 16.15
N ILE A 183 16.59 -12.40 17.02
CA ILE A 183 15.48 -12.07 17.94
C ILE A 183 14.15 -11.87 17.21
N TYR A 184 14.16 -11.28 16.01
CA TYR A 184 12.95 -11.03 15.24
C TYR A 184 12.42 -12.29 14.57
N THR A 185 13.33 -13.11 14.04
CA THR A 185 13.01 -14.40 13.42
C THR A 185 12.45 -15.38 14.43
N ARG A 186 13.04 -15.51 15.63
CA ARG A 186 12.48 -16.36 16.70
C ARG A 186 11.14 -15.82 17.21
N ALA A 187 10.98 -14.49 17.31
CA ALA A 187 9.70 -13.90 17.72
C ALA A 187 8.55 -14.20 16.72
N LEU A 188 8.83 -14.32 15.42
CA LEU A 188 7.82 -14.74 14.43
C LEU A 188 7.21 -16.10 14.79
N PHE A 189 8.04 -17.09 15.16
CA PHE A 189 7.56 -18.42 15.56
C PHE A 189 6.81 -18.44 16.90
N ARG A 190 6.80 -17.33 17.65
CA ARG A 190 5.99 -17.16 18.86
C ARG A 190 4.59 -16.59 18.59
N ILE A 191 4.31 -16.09 17.37
CA ILE A 191 2.98 -15.54 17.04
C ILE A 191 1.92 -16.65 17.14
N PRO A 192 0.90 -16.53 18.01
CA PRO A 192 -0.18 -17.51 18.11
C PRO A 192 -0.94 -17.66 16.79
N ASN A 193 -1.45 -18.87 16.53
CA ASN A 193 -2.22 -19.23 15.33
C ASN A 193 -1.48 -19.07 13.98
N LEU A 194 -0.16 -18.78 13.98
CA LEU A 194 0.65 -18.73 12.77
C LEU A 194 1.08 -20.13 12.31
N GLU A 195 0.85 -20.43 11.03
CA GLU A 195 1.20 -21.71 10.41
C GLU A 195 1.92 -21.49 9.08
N PHE A 196 3.12 -22.05 8.96
CA PHE A 196 3.85 -22.10 7.69
C PHE A 196 3.21 -23.13 6.75
N ARG A 197 2.91 -22.72 5.53
CA ARG A 197 2.33 -23.56 4.48
C ARG A 197 3.27 -23.61 3.27
N PRO A 198 3.55 -24.79 2.70
CA PRO A 198 4.34 -24.91 1.48
C PRO A 198 3.58 -24.28 0.31
N ALA A 199 4.29 -23.51 -0.52
CA ALA A 199 3.77 -22.87 -1.72
C ALA A 199 4.69 -23.15 -2.92
N ILE A 200 4.07 -23.33 -4.10
CA ILE A 200 4.79 -23.50 -5.37
C ILE A 200 4.64 -22.21 -6.15
N PHE A 201 5.76 -21.52 -6.35
CA PHE A 201 5.83 -20.27 -7.11
C PHE A 201 6.03 -20.59 -8.60
N PRO A 202 5.13 -20.16 -9.50
CA PRO A 202 5.26 -20.48 -10.92
C PRO A 202 6.38 -19.65 -11.54
N ASN A 203 7.26 -20.31 -12.31
CA ASN A 203 8.35 -19.66 -13.05
C ASN A 203 8.00 -19.41 -14.53
N VAL A 204 6.85 -19.93 -14.98
CA VAL A 204 6.34 -19.84 -16.35
C VAL A 204 4.82 -19.96 -16.32
N THR A 205 4.13 -19.28 -17.23
CA THR A 205 2.68 -19.43 -17.40
C THR A 205 2.33 -20.69 -18.20
N ALA A 206 1.05 -21.06 -18.20
CA ALA A 206 0.50 -22.11 -19.06
C ALA A 206 0.76 -21.88 -20.56
N LYS A 207 0.98 -20.63 -20.99
CA LYS A 207 1.33 -20.25 -22.37
C LYS A 207 2.84 -20.21 -22.65
N GLY A 208 3.69 -20.58 -21.69
CA GLY A 208 5.14 -20.53 -21.83
C GLY A 208 5.79 -19.16 -21.55
N VAL A 209 5.04 -18.17 -21.05
CA VAL A 209 5.59 -16.83 -20.72
C VAL A 209 6.36 -16.92 -19.40
N LYS A 210 7.65 -16.57 -19.41
CA LYS A 210 8.54 -16.67 -18.24
C LYS A 210 8.18 -15.64 -17.17
N ILE A 211 8.06 -16.07 -15.91
CA ILE A 211 7.70 -15.23 -14.77
C ILE A 211 8.96 -14.93 -13.97
N ASP A 212 9.75 -13.96 -14.43
CA ASP A 212 11.09 -13.72 -13.87
C ASP A 212 11.10 -13.05 -12.50
N GLN A 213 10.19 -12.09 -12.26
CA GLN A 213 10.22 -11.28 -11.04
C GLN A 213 9.54 -11.99 -9.87
N TYR A 214 10.19 -12.03 -8.71
CA TYR A 214 9.65 -12.65 -7.48
C TYR A 214 8.28 -12.07 -7.09
N ALA A 215 8.08 -10.76 -7.29
CA ALA A 215 6.80 -10.08 -7.04
C ALA A 215 5.68 -10.69 -7.91
N HIS A 216 5.91 -10.86 -9.22
CA HIS A 216 4.96 -11.52 -10.11
C HIS A 216 4.68 -12.96 -9.67
N ARG A 217 5.70 -13.73 -9.28
CA ARG A 217 5.47 -15.11 -8.79
C ARG A 217 4.61 -15.13 -7.53
N SER A 218 4.76 -14.13 -6.65
CA SER A 218 3.89 -13.91 -5.50
C SER A 218 2.44 -13.67 -5.95
N ASP A 219 2.21 -12.79 -6.93
CA ASP A 219 0.87 -12.45 -7.48
C ASP A 219 0.03 -13.67 -7.84
N PHE A 220 0.62 -14.68 -8.48
CA PHE A 220 -0.08 -15.93 -8.78
C PHE A 220 -0.44 -16.72 -7.50
N VAL A 221 0.45 -16.76 -6.51
CA VAL A 221 0.21 -17.49 -5.26
C VAL A 221 -0.83 -16.77 -4.40
N ARG A 222 -0.70 -15.45 -4.16
CA ARG A 222 -1.66 -14.66 -3.35
C ARG A 222 -3.07 -14.75 -3.89
N THR A 223 -3.25 -14.59 -5.20
CA THR A 223 -4.57 -14.64 -5.84
C THR A 223 -5.17 -16.05 -5.80
N ARG A 224 -4.38 -17.12 -6.01
CA ARG A 224 -4.87 -18.51 -5.88
C ARG A 224 -5.31 -18.85 -4.46
N VAL A 225 -4.54 -18.42 -3.45
CA VAL A 225 -4.88 -18.60 -2.03
C VAL A 225 -6.20 -17.90 -1.73
N MET A 226 -6.32 -16.60 -2.06
CA MET A 226 -7.49 -15.79 -1.76
C MET A 226 -8.74 -16.22 -2.56
N ALA A 227 -8.56 -16.75 -3.77
CA ALA A 227 -9.65 -17.37 -4.53
C ALA A 227 -10.14 -18.68 -3.91
N LYS A 228 -9.28 -19.47 -3.28
CA LYS A 228 -9.66 -20.76 -2.66
C LYS A 228 -10.15 -20.62 -1.23
N MET A 229 -9.49 -19.79 -0.41
CA MET A 229 -9.66 -19.75 1.04
C MET A 229 -10.35 -18.46 1.53
N GLY A 230 -10.30 -17.38 0.76
CA GLY A 230 -10.76 -16.07 1.20
C GLY A 230 -9.90 -15.54 2.36
N GLY A 231 -10.49 -14.69 3.19
CA GLY A 231 -9.84 -14.09 4.34
C GLY A 231 -9.27 -12.71 4.04
N GLN A 232 -8.08 -12.44 4.56
CA GLN A 232 -7.35 -11.18 4.50
C GLN A 232 -5.94 -11.44 3.95
N TYR A 233 -5.61 -10.89 2.78
CA TYR A 233 -4.24 -10.90 2.28
C TYR A 233 -3.48 -9.67 2.77
N LEU A 234 -2.19 -9.86 3.07
CA LEU A 234 -1.23 -8.83 3.42
C LEU A 234 0.14 -9.18 2.81
N ASP A 235 0.81 -8.22 2.17
CA ASP A 235 2.25 -8.31 1.89
C ASP A 235 3.05 -8.27 3.22
N ASP A 236 4.28 -8.76 3.24
CA ASP A 236 5.08 -8.88 4.48
C ASP A 236 5.66 -7.55 5.02
N ASP A 237 5.19 -6.46 4.45
CA ASP A 237 5.43 -5.07 4.79
C ASP A 237 4.13 -4.23 4.79
N ALA A 238 2.97 -4.90 4.81
CA ALA A 238 1.68 -4.29 5.12
C ALA A 238 1.42 -4.35 6.63
N TRP A 239 1.33 -3.19 7.29
CA TRP A 239 1.07 -3.08 8.73
C TRP A 239 -0.39 -2.75 9.00
N VAL A 240 -1.04 -3.53 9.86
CA VAL A 240 -2.42 -3.28 10.28
C VAL A 240 -2.44 -2.24 11.40
N LEU A 241 -3.42 -1.34 11.40
CA LEU A 241 -3.60 -0.32 12.45
C LEU A 241 -4.86 -0.54 13.32
N ARG A 242 -5.82 -1.37 12.87
CA ARG A 242 -7.08 -1.69 13.60
C ARG A 242 -7.76 -2.96 13.06
N ASP A 243 -8.68 -3.52 13.85
CA ASP A 243 -9.51 -4.68 13.48
C ASP A 243 -10.32 -4.42 12.20
N LEU A 244 -10.12 -5.25 11.16
CA LEU A 244 -10.84 -5.20 9.88
C LEU A 244 -12.29 -5.73 9.94
N LYS A 245 -12.79 -6.17 11.10
CA LYS A 245 -14.12 -6.78 11.27
C LYS A 245 -15.28 -6.00 10.61
N PRO A 246 -15.45 -4.67 10.75
CA PRO A 246 -16.52 -3.95 10.06
C PRO A 246 -16.48 -4.09 8.52
N LEU A 247 -15.28 -4.21 7.93
CA LEU A 247 -15.14 -4.47 6.49
C LEU A 247 -15.47 -5.92 6.16
N ARG A 248 -15.02 -6.89 6.96
CA ARG A 248 -15.36 -8.32 6.80
C ARG A 248 -16.86 -8.62 6.91
N GLN A 249 -17.58 -7.84 7.72
CA GLN A 249 -19.02 -7.98 7.99
C GLN A 249 -19.90 -7.02 7.16
N SER A 250 -19.31 -6.28 6.21
CA SER A 250 -20.04 -5.37 5.30
C SER A 250 -20.99 -6.10 4.34
N GLY A 251 -20.85 -7.43 4.21
CA GLY A 251 -21.63 -8.29 3.33
C GLY A 251 -21.13 -8.37 1.89
N PHE A 252 -20.14 -7.55 1.49
CA PHE A 252 -19.47 -7.65 0.19
C PHE A 252 -18.58 -8.89 0.09
N ASP A 253 -18.46 -9.44 -1.11
CA ASP A 253 -17.64 -10.61 -1.40
C ASP A 253 -16.15 -10.32 -1.40
N ASN A 254 -15.74 -9.10 -1.76
CA ASN A 254 -14.37 -8.64 -1.74
C ASN A 254 -14.31 -7.21 -1.19
N ILE A 255 -13.26 -6.89 -0.43
CA ILE A 255 -12.94 -5.51 -0.02
C ILE A 255 -11.57 -5.17 -0.56
N PHE A 256 -11.52 -4.15 -1.40
CA PHE A 256 -10.31 -3.63 -2.01
C PHE A 256 -10.10 -2.16 -1.60
N SER A 257 -8.93 -1.63 -1.90
CA SER A 257 -8.66 -0.19 -1.90
C SER A 257 -8.09 0.23 -3.25
N LEU A 258 -8.19 1.52 -3.55
CA LEU A 258 -7.46 2.10 -4.67
C LEU A 258 -5.95 2.18 -4.42
N ASP A 259 -5.17 2.24 -5.49
CA ASP A 259 -3.77 2.66 -5.54
C ASP A 259 -3.61 4.02 -6.25
N GLU A 260 -2.36 4.39 -6.52
CA GLU A 260 -2.04 5.57 -7.33
C GLU A 260 -2.56 5.40 -8.76
N GLY A 261 -3.38 6.35 -9.26
CA GLY A 261 -4.03 6.23 -10.57
C GLY A 261 -5.34 5.45 -10.58
N ALA A 262 -5.97 5.25 -9.40
CA ALA A 262 -7.31 4.68 -9.24
C ALA A 262 -7.49 3.24 -9.78
N ARG A 263 -6.42 2.42 -9.75
CA ARG A 263 -6.53 0.96 -9.93
C ARG A 263 -6.74 0.32 -8.56
N ILE A 264 -7.13 -0.95 -8.57
CA ILE A 264 -7.22 -1.76 -7.36
C ILE A 264 -5.84 -2.23 -6.92
N ALA A 265 -5.50 -1.93 -5.67
CA ALA A 265 -4.23 -2.29 -5.06
C ALA A 265 -4.17 -3.79 -4.65
N GLN A 266 -2.97 -4.38 -4.59
CA GLN A 266 -2.78 -5.82 -4.31
C GLN A 266 -1.86 -6.17 -3.14
N ALA A 267 -1.30 -5.20 -2.42
CA ALA A 267 -0.55 -5.51 -1.20
C ALA A 267 -1.45 -5.82 0.02
N ALA A 268 -2.75 -5.50 -0.05
CA ALA A 268 -3.73 -5.86 0.96
C ALA A 268 -5.15 -5.88 0.37
N TRP A 269 -5.91 -6.95 0.62
CA TRP A 269 -7.34 -7.02 0.31
C TRP A 269 -8.04 -8.12 1.10
N LEU A 270 -9.36 -8.12 1.08
CA LEU A 270 -10.20 -9.10 1.75
C LEU A 270 -11.08 -9.83 0.71
N SER A 271 -11.35 -11.13 0.88
CA SER A 271 -12.28 -11.86 0.00
C SER A 271 -13.02 -13.01 0.69
N LYS A 272 -14.23 -13.35 0.21
CA LYS A 272 -14.89 -14.62 0.52
C LYS A 272 -14.25 -15.76 -0.31
N PRO A 273 -14.11 -16.97 0.23
CA PRO A 273 -13.62 -18.12 -0.53
C PRO A 273 -14.51 -18.42 -1.73
N MET A 274 -13.89 -18.83 -2.84
CA MET A 274 -14.54 -19.35 -4.04
C MET A 274 -15.54 -18.37 -4.69
N ASN A 275 -15.40 -17.06 -4.46
CA ASN A 275 -16.25 -16.05 -5.10
C ASN A 275 -15.90 -15.87 -6.60
N PRO A 276 -16.88 -15.52 -7.47
CA PRO A 276 -16.67 -15.49 -8.92
C PRO A 276 -15.53 -14.56 -9.39
N LEU A 277 -15.39 -13.39 -8.78
CA LEU A 277 -14.36 -12.40 -9.14
C LEU A 277 -12.97 -12.96 -8.87
N MET A 278 -12.72 -13.50 -7.68
CA MET A 278 -11.40 -14.05 -7.34
C MET A 278 -11.07 -15.33 -8.12
N LEU A 279 -12.08 -16.16 -8.42
CA LEU A 279 -11.90 -17.32 -9.31
C LEU A 279 -11.55 -16.91 -10.74
N ALA A 280 -12.18 -15.86 -11.28
CA ALA A 280 -11.83 -15.29 -12.59
C ALA A 280 -10.42 -14.70 -12.55
N PHE A 281 -10.08 -13.93 -11.51
CA PHE A 281 -8.78 -13.29 -11.36
C PHE A 281 -7.63 -14.32 -11.30
N ALA A 282 -7.75 -15.36 -10.45
CA ALA A 282 -6.75 -16.43 -10.33
C ALA A 282 -6.52 -17.23 -11.63
N ARG A 283 -7.54 -17.32 -12.50
CA ARG A 283 -7.47 -18.03 -13.79
C ARG A 283 -6.90 -17.14 -14.89
N LEU A 284 -7.36 -15.90 -14.98
CA LEU A 284 -6.99 -14.98 -16.06
C LEU A 284 -5.58 -14.42 -15.92
N GLN A 285 -4.97 -14.45 -14.73
CA GLN A 285 -3.54 -14.17 -14.53
C GLN A 285 -2.65 -14.96 -15.51
N GLU A 286 -2.88 -16.27 -15.65
CA GLU A 286 -2.16 -17.16 -16.58
C GLU A 286 -2.39 -16.80 -18.06
N VAL A 287 -3.51 -16.15 -18.36
CA VAL A 287 -3.96 -15.83 -19.73
C VAL A 287 -3.41 -14.49 -20.20
N VAL A 288 -3.37 -13.47 -19.33
CA VAL A 288 -3.02 -12.08 -19.66
C VAL A 288 -1.58 -11.69 -19.31
N PHE A 289 -0.87 -12.49 -18.51
CA PHE A 289 0.51 -12.18 -18.11
C PHE A 289 1.45 -12.16 -19.32
N ASN A 290 2.09 -11.01 -19.51
CA ASN A 290 3.01 -10.68 -20.60
C ASN A 290 4.39 -10.22 -20.10
N GLY A 291 4.63 -10.23 -18.78
CA GLY A 291 5.85 -9.74 -18.15
C GLY A 291 5.80 -8.30 -17.64
N GLU A 292 4.75 -7.53 -17.96
CA GLU A 292 4.56 -6.17 -17.43
C GLU A 292 4.14 -6.18 -15.95
N TRP A 293 4.55 -5.15 -15.20
CA TRP A 293 4.40 -5.08 -13.75
C TRP A 293 2.95 -5.08 -13.23
N LEU A 294 2.01 -4.51 -13.99
CA LEU A 294 0.63 -4.28 -13.56
C LEU A 294 -0.40 -5.16 -14.28
N ARG A 295 -0.02 -5.74 -15.43
CA ARG A 295 -0.98 -6.28 -16.41
C ARG A 295 -1.80 -7.46 -15.88
N ALA A 296 -1.15 -8.37 -15.15
CA ALA A 296 -1.77 -9.52 -14.52
C ALA A 296 -2.05 -9.30 -13.01
N SER A 297 -1.74 -8.12 -12.49
CA SER A 297 -2.02 -7.71 -11.12
C SER A 297 -3.10 -6.64 -11.16
N ASN A 298 -2.75 -5.38 -10.86
CA ASN A 298 -3.67 -4.29 -10.57
C ASN A 298 -4.63 -4.03 -11.74
N ASP A 299 -4.16 -4.08 -12.99
CA ASP A 299 -4.99 -3.79 -14.17
C ASP A 299 -6.07 -4.87 -14.37
N LEU A 300 -5.70 -6.15 -14.23
CA LEU A 300 -6.62 -7.29 -14.41
C LEU A 300 -7.72 -7.28 -13.36
N VAL A 301 -7.38 -7.13 -12.08
CA VAL A 301 -8.40 -7.13 -11.01
C VAL A 301 -9.28 -5.89 -11.07
N THR A 302 -8.75 -4.73 -11.53
CA THR A 302 -9.55 -3.51 -11.78
C THR A 302 -10.57 -3.74 -12.89
N ALA A 303 -10.15 -4.32 -14.02
CA ALA A 303 -11.04 -4.65 -15.12
C ALA A 303 -12.12 -5.67 -14.72
N LEU A 304 -11.76 -6.66 -13.89
CA LEU A 304 -12.72 -7.64 -13.36
C LEU A 304 -13.70 -7.01 -12.37
N MET A 305 -13.24 -6.14 -11.46
CA MET A 305 -14.12 -5.39 -10.55
C MET A 305 -15.16 -4.58 -11.34
N VAL A 306 -14.73 -3.84 -12.38
CA VAL A 306 -15.63 -3.08 -13.27
C VAL A 306 -16.57 -3.98 -14.09
N HIS A 307 -16.19 -5.23 -14.38
CA HIS A 307 -17.07 -6.19 -15.05
C HIS A 307 -18.15 -6.72 -14.08
N PHE A 308 -17.75 -7.21 -12.90
CA PHE A 308 -18.68 -7.78 -11.92
C PHE A 308 -19.60 -6.72 -11.30
N SER A 309 -19.15 -5.47 -11.13
CA SER A 309 -20.00 -4.38 -10.58
C SER A 309 -21.19 -4.00 -11.48
N ARG A 310 -21.25 -4.48 -12.72
CA ARG A 310 -22.38 -4.28 -13.65
C ARG A 310 -23.52 -5.28 -13.43
N LEU A 311 -23.32 -6.32 -12.62
CA LEU A 311 -24.34 -7.34 -12.36
C LEU A 311 -25.41 -6.79 -11.39
N PRO A 312 -26.70 -6.78 -11.76
CA PRO A 312 -27.75 -6.18 -10.93
C PRO A 312 -27.86 -6.82 -9.54
N GLY A 313 -27.82 -5.99 -8.50
CA GLY A 313 -27.95 -6.42 -7.10
C GLY A 313 -26.73 -7.15 -6.54
N ASP A 314 -25.64 -7.22 -7.30
CA ASP A 314 -24.40 -7.87 -6.88
C ASP A 314 -23.69 -7.09 -5.75
N ARG A 315 -22.99 -7.82 -4.89
CA ARG A 315 -22.10 -7.28 -3.83
C ARG A 315 -20.68 -7.79 -4.02
N SER A 316 -20.25 -7.97 -5.26
CA SER A 316 -18.94 -8.53 -5.62
C SER A 316 -17.77 -7.75 -5.03
N SER A 317 -17.83 -6.42 -4.91
CA SER A 317 -16.73 -5.62 -4.36
C SER A 317 -17.19 -4.36 -3.63
N LEU A 318 -16.61 -4.09 -2.47
CA LEU A 318 -16.49 -2.75 -1.90
C LEU A 318 -15.09 -2.22 -2.22
N VAL A 319 -15.01 -1.05 -2.83
CA VAL A 319 -13.74 -0.37 -3.11
C VAL A 319 -13.62 0.82 -2.18
N LEU A 320 -12.56 0.83 -1.37
CA LEU A 320 -12.21 1.91 -0.46
C LEU A 320 -11.28 2.92 -1.14
N GLU A 321 -11.29 4.15 -0.65
CA GLU A 321 -10.31 5.17 -1.02
C GLU A 321 -8.87 4.70 -0.78
N LYS A 322 -7.92 5.25 -1.56
CA LYS A 322 -6.48 4.93 -1.48
C LYS A 322 -5.97 4.93 -0.03
N ASP A 323 -6.35 5.96 0.73
CA ASP A 323 -5.93 6.16 2.13
C ASP A 323 -6.35 5.08 3.13
N ALA A 324 -7.26 4.17 2.77
CA ALA A 324 -7.68 3.08 3.64
C ALA A 324 -6.58 2.03 3.85
N PHE A 325 -5.90 1.59 2.79
CA PHE A 325 -4.82 0.59 2.85
C PHE A 325 -3.47 1.05 2.22
N PHE A 326 -3.47 2.09 1.36
CA PHE A 326 -2.31 2.60 0.61
C PHE A 326 -2.15 4.13 0.76
N PRO A 327 -2.00 4.66 1.99
CA PRO A 327 -2.05 6.10 2.30
C PRO A 327 -0.92 6.98 1.75
N GLY A 328 -0.19 6.53 0.75
CA GLY A 328 0.93 7.22 0.13
C GLY A 328 1.64 6.28 -0.83
N TYR A 329 2.56 6.82 -1.61
CA TYR A 329 3.32 6.05 -2.57
C TYR A 329 4.70 5.64 -2.03
N TRP A 330 5.25 4.59 -2.61
CA TRP A 330 6.48 3.94 -2.13
C TRP A 330 7.69 4.24 -3.02
N ILE A 331 7.70 5.34 -3.77
CA ILE A 331 8.87 5.79 -4.53
C ILE A 331 9.02 7.31 -4.47
N GLY A 332 10.25 7.79 -4.64
CA GLY A 332 10.56 9.22 -4.65
C GLY A 332 10.21 9.94 -3.34
N ASP A 333 9.83 11.21 -3.45
CA ASP A 333 9.66 12.11 -2.30
C ASP A 333 8.45 11.77 -1.41
N GLU A 334 7.49 10.95 -1.89
CA GLU A 334 6.40 10.43 -1.05
C GLU A 334 6.89 9.51 0.07
N LEU A 335 8.12 8.96 -0.03
CA LEU A 335 8.74 8.25 1.08
C LEU A 335 8.98 9.14 2.30
N ASN A 336 9.18 10.45 2.11
CA ASN A 336 9.35 11.39 3.22
C ASN A 336 8.11 11.42 4.12
N MET A 337 6.91 11.41 3.51
CA MET A 337 5.64 11.39 4.23
C MET A 337 5.56 10.23 5.23
N TYR A 338 6.08 9.06 4.88
CA TYR A 338 6.17 7.93 5.81
C TYR A 338 7.35 8.06 6.78
N TYR A 339 8.55 8.24 6.23
CA TYR A 339 9.80 7.83 6.87
C TYR A 339 10.62 8.95 7.49
N GLU A 340 10.42 10.20 7.07
CA GLU A 340 11.24 11.33 7.51
C GLU A 340 11.19 11.51 9.04
N VAL A 341 12.37 11.66 9.65
CA VAL A 341 12.51 11.99 11.07
C VAL A 341 12.42 13.50 11.24
N HIS A 342 11.32 13.98 11.81
CA HIS A 342 11.13 15.38 12.18
C HIS A 342 11.60 15.64 13.61
N ASP A 343 11.86 16.89 13.95
CA ASP A 343 12.41 17.23 15.27
C ASP A 343 11.31 17.32 16.34
N HIS A 344 11.69 17.14 17.60
CA HIS A 344 10.74 17.04 18.70
C HIS A 344 10.04 18.40 18.93
N ASP A 345 8.74 18.44 18.71
CA ASP A 345 7.87 19.58 19.00
C ASP A 345 7.29 19.44 20.42
N PRO A 346 7.77 20.24 21.41
CA PRO A 346 7.31 20.13 22.79
C PRO A 346 5.88 20.65 23.02
N ASN A 347 5.30 21.36 22.04
CA ASN A 347 3.93 21.88 22.13
C ASN A 347 2.91 20.90 21.53
N PHE A 348 3.36 19.77 21.00
CA PHE A 348 2.50 18.80 20.36
C PHE A 348 1.70 17.97 21.38
N GLN A 349 0.39 17.91 21.15
CA GLN A 349 -0.50 16.95 21.82
C GLN A 349 -0.96 15.95 20.75
N GLU A 350 -0.86 14.64 21.07
CA GLU A 350 -1.49 13.62 20.22
C GLU A 350 -3.00 13.89 20.15
N PRO A 351 -3.66 13.68 19.00
CA PRO A 351 -5.10 13.87 18.87
C PRO A 351 -5.85 13.09 19.95
N VAL A 352 -6.74 13.77 20.67
CA VAL A 352 -7.64 13.10 21.63
C VAL A 352 -8.47 12.08 20.86
N GLU A 353 -8.64 10.88 21.44
CA GLU A 353 -9.49 9.85 20.83
C GLU A 353 -10.88 10.43 20.51
N VAL A 354 -11.40 10.10 19.33
CA VAL A 354 -12.73 10.53 18.93
C VAL A 354 -13.76 9.81 19.79
N ARG A 355 -14.38 10.54 20.71
CA ARG A 355 -15.42 10.02 21.58
C ARG A 355 -16.79 10.25 20.94
N THR A 356 -17.71 9.32 21.15
CA THR A 356 -19.09 9.40 20.62
C THR A 356 -19.92 10.54 21.21
N ASP A 357 -19.43 11.21 22.26
CA ASP A 357 -20.07 12.36 22.92
C ASP A 357 -19.46 13.72 22.52
N GLN A 358 -18.45 13.76 21.65
CA GLN A 358 -17.85 15.01 21.19
C GLN A 358 -18.73 15.75 20.17
N ASN A 359 -18.87 17.06 20.34
CA ASN A 359 -19.47 17.92 19.32
C ASN A 359 -18.56 17.98 18.09
N VAL A 360 -19.01 17.39 16.98
CA VAL A 360 -18.26 17.37 15.72
C VAL A 360 -17.87 18.77 15.26
N LEU A 361 -18.68 19.81 15.49
CA LEU A 361 -18.35 21.18 15.08
C LEU A 361 -17.19 21.78 15.88
N GLU A 362 -17.00 21.35 17.13
CA GLU A 362 -15.88 21.76 17.98
C GLU A 362 -14.60 20.96 17.67
N THR A 363 -14.73 19.68 17.28
CA THR A 363 -13.58 18.85 16.93
C THR A 363 -13.12 18.99 15.47
N PHE A 364 -13.99 19.41 14.55
CA PHE A 364 -13.67 19.58 13.12
C PHE A 364 -12.57 20.62 12.85
N GLN A 365 -12.35 21.57 13.77
CA GLN A 365 -11.28 22.57 13.64
C GLN A 365 -9.87 21.98 13.83
N TYR A 366 -9.73 20.80 14.43
CA TYR A 366 -8.43 20.16 14.66
C TYR A 366 -7.83 19.52 13.40
N ASP A 367 -8.57 19.43 12.29
CA ASP A 367 -8.20 18.59 11.14
C ASP A 367 -7.35 19.28 10.06
N PHE A 368 -7.06 20.59 10.18
CA PHE A 368 -6.45 21.37 9.09
C PHE A 368 -4.97 21.79 9.27
N ASN A 369 -4.37 21.67 10.47
CA ASN A 369 -2.99 22.12 10.70
C ASN A 369 -2.13 21.08 11.45
N TRP A 370 -1.86 19.96 10.79
CA TRP A 370 -1.05 18.87 11.36
C TRP A 370 0.47 19.05 11.08
N GLY A 371 0.85 20.00 10.22
CA GLY A 371 2.23 20.21 9.78
C GLY A 371 2.71 19.03 8.92
N TRP A 372 3.84 18.44 9.29
CA TRP A 372 4.34 17.18 8.68
C TRP A 372 3.51 15.95 9.06
N ARG A 373 2.66 16.06 10.10
CA ARG A 373 2.02 14.89 10.71
C ARG A 373 0.84 14.41 9.88
N ARG A 374 0.69 13.09 9.80
CA ARG A 374 -0.44 12.43 9.14
C ARG A 374 -1.53 12.03 10.13
N ASP A 375 -2.77 12.22 9.70
CA ASP A 375 -3.95 11.60 10.31
C ASP A 375 -4.13 10.18 9.79
N TRP A 376 -4.09 9.22 10.71
CA TRP A 376 -4.29 7.80 10.43
C TRP A 376 -5.73 7.34 10.71
N ARG A 377 -6.66 8.19 11.16
CA ARG A 377 -8.05 7.80 11.52
C ARG A 377 -8.82 7.12 10.38
N ARG A 378 -8.49 7.40 9.12
CA ARG A 378 -9.10 6.75 7.93
C ARG A 378 -8.35 5.50 7.45
N THR A 379 -7.14 5.26 7.96
CA THR A 379 -6.24 4.19 7.54
C THR A 379 -6.38 2.95 8.43
N TRP A 380 -6.59 1.81 7.80
CA TRP A 380 -6.70 0.49 8.43
C TRP A 380 -5.42 -0.32 8.24
N ILE A 381 -4.75 -0.13 7.10
CA ILE A 381 -3.51 -0.79 6.74
C ILE A 381 -2.55 0.26 6.15
N ILE A 382 -1.26 0.17 6.47
CA ILE A 382 -0.19 0.86 5.76
C ILE A 382 0.58 -0.19 4.98
N HIS A 383 0.45 -0.21 3.66
CA HIS A 383 1.50 -0.75 2.80
C HIS A 383 2.50 0.36 2.48
N GLY A 384 3.79 0.16 2.79
CA GLY A 384 4.78 1.23 2.71
C GLY A 384 6.17 0.84 2.20
N PHE A 385 6.39 -0.39 1.70
CA PHE A 385 7.74 -0.79 1.33
C PHE A 385 8.19 -0.26 -0.03
N SER A 386 9.44 0.23 -0.03
CA SER A 386 10.15 0.56 -1.24
C SER A 386 11.43 -0.24 -1.39
N ASN A 387 11.62 -0.82 -2.57
CA ASN A 387 12.95 -1.24 -3.00
C ASN A 387 13.94 -0.06 -3.04
N GLU A 388 13.48 1.19 -3.18
CA GLU A 388 14.34 2.39 -3.16
C GLU A 388 14.93 2.68 -1.78
N LEU A 389 14.25 2.34 -0.68
CA LEU A 389 14.82 2.46 0.67
C LEU A 389 16.11 1.63 0.79
N ARG A 390 16.11 0.44 0.20
CA ARG A 390 17.28 -0.45 0.11
C ARG A 390 18.26 -0.03 -1.00
N ALA A 391 17.77 0.40 -2.16
CA ALA A 391 18.60 0.59 -3.36
C ALA A 391 19.25 1.98 -3.47
N ARG A 392 18.67 3.03 -2.88
CA ARG A 392 19.18 4.42 -2.95
C ARG A 392 19.94 4.86 -1.69
N ASN A 393 20.29 3.95 -0.78
CA ASN A 393 20.89 4.28 0.52
C ASN A 393 20.11 5.38 1.25
N ALA A 394 18.78 5.25 1.34
CA ALA A 394 17.89 6.28 1.84
C ALA A 394 17.93 6.48 3.38
N PHE A 395 19.08 6.16 3.98
CA PHE A 395 19.41 6.31 5.40
C PHE A 395 19.24 7.75 5.89
N TRP A 396 19.35 8.74 4.99
CA TRP A 396 19.16 10.16 5.30
C TRP A 396 17.76 10.46 5.88
N MET A 397 16.69 9.77 5.42
CA MET A 397 15.35 9.92 6.01
C MET A 397 15.30 9.49 7.47
N PHE A 398 16.11 8.50 7.85
CA PHE A 398 16.17 7.94 9.21
C PHE A 398 17.10 8.72 10.16
N LYS A 399 17.74 9.81 9.69
CA LYS A 399 18.70 10.63 10.45
C LYS A 399 19.63 9.77 11.35
N GLU A 400 19.58 9.95 12.67
CA GLU A 400 20.42 9.26 13.65
C GLU A 400 20.16 7.75 13.76
N PHE A 401 18.95 7.29 13.44
CA PHE A 401 18.57 5.88 13.62
C PHE A 401 19.19 4.94 12.56
N LYS A 402 19.68 5.50 11.45
CA LYS A 402 20.30 4.80 10.31
C LYS A 402 19.46 3.66 9.69
N GLY A 403 18.16 3.61 9.95
CA GLY A 403 17.25 2.63 9.37
C GLY A 403 15.98 2.41 10.19
N PHE A 404 15.14 1.49 9.70
CA PHE A 404 13.89 1.09 10.35
C PHE A 404 14.18 0.15 11.54
N THR A 405 14.37 0.73 12.73
CA THR A 405 14.75 0.04 13.97
C THR A 405 13.67 0.19 15.05
N PRO A 406 13.71 -0.59 16.15
CA PRO A 406 12.83 -0.36 17.29
C PRO A 406 12.98 1.04 17.87
N ALA A 407 14.22 1.52 18.07
CA ALA A 407 14.50 2.90 18.50
C ALA A 407 13.83 3.97 17.62
N TYR A 408 13.85 3.79 16.29
CA TYR A 408 13.19 4.69 15.34
C TYR A 408 11.67 4.76 15.57
N ILE A 409 11.00 3.63 15.71
CA ILE A 409 9.55 3.57 15.97
C ILE A 409 9.21 4.12 17.37
N LEU A 410 9.99 3.75 18.40
CA LEU A 410 9.81 4.25 19.78
C LEU A 410 9.95 5.76 19.90
N SER A 411 10.77 6.38 19.05
CA SER A 411 10.94 7.84 19.02
C SER A 411 9.65 8.61 18.65
N ARG A 412 8.75 7.99 17.86
CA ARG A 412 7.55 8.62 17.29
C ARG A 412 7.82 9.91 16.49
N ARG A 413 9.04 10.08 15.96
CA ARG A 413 9.47 11.29 15.21
C ARG A 413 9.19 11.23 13.71
N SER A 414 8.58 10.16 13.20
CA SER A 414 8.08 10.04 11.83
C SER A 414 6.62 9.59 11.83
N ASN A 415 5.92 9.77 10.71
CA ASN A 415 4.51 9.37 10.61
C ASN A 415 4.33 7.85 10.74
N ILE A 416 5.21 7.06 10.12
CA ILE A 416 5.17 5.60 10.26
C ILE A 416 5.60 5.16 11.67
N GLY A 417 6.54 5.88 12.31
CA GLY A 417 6.89 5.68 13.71
C GLY A 417 5.69 5.88 14.64
N ARG A 418 4.93 6.96 14.44
CA ARG A 418 3.67 7.21 15.17
C ARG A 418 2.61 6.14 14.91
N ALA A 419 2.42 5.72 13.65
CA ALA A 419 1.43 4.71 13.29
C ALA A 419 1.68 3.35 13.94
N LEU A 420 2.95 2.92 13.96
CA LEU A 420 3.33 1.56 14.36
C LEU A 420 3.80 1.44 15.82
N TYR A 421 3.99 2.58 16.50
CA TYR A 421 4.33 2.62 17.92
C TYR A 421 3.37 1.82 18.81
N PRO A 422 2.03 1.88 18.67
CA PRO A 422 1.14 1.13 19.56
C PRO A 422 1.34 -0.39 19.46
N ALA A 423 1.53 -0.92 18.24
CA ALA A 423 1.81 -2.34 18.02
C ALA A 423 3.16 -2.75 18.61
N LEU A 424 4.23 -1.98 18.36
CA LEU A 424 5.55 -2.24 18.96
C LEU A 424 5.49 -2.18 20.49
N ARG A 425 4.86 -1.14 21.04
CA ARG A 425 4.68 -0.99 22.48
C ARG A 425 3.98 -2.20 23.08
N HIS A 426 2.89 -2.68 22.46
CA HIS A 426 2.21 -3.90 22.90
C HIS A 426 3.12 -5.13 22.88
N MET A 427 4.04 -5.27 21.91
CA MET A 427 5.04 -6.35 21.92
C MET A 427 5.99 -6.28 23.12
N LEU A 428 6.40 -5.07 23.52
CA LEU A 428 7.31 -4.85 24.65
C LEU A 428 6.59 -5.02 26.00
N ASP A 429 5.44 -4.37 26.15
CA ASP A 429 4.62 -4.38 27.38
C ASP A 429 4.12 -5.80 27.73
N THR A 430 4.01 -6.70 26.74
CA THR A 430 3.64 -8.13 26.95
C THR A 430 4.82 -9.09 27.03
N GLY A 431 6.07 -8.64 26.88
CA GLY A 431 7.24 -9.52 26.78
C GLY A 431 7.30 -10.35 25.48
N PHE A 432 6.46 -10.07 24.50
CA PHE A 432 6.48 -10.74 23.20
C PHE A 432 7.76 -10.44 22.40
N LEU A 433 8.36 -9.27 22.62
CA LEU A 433 9.68 -8.91 22.11
C LEU A 433 10.51 -8.33 23.26
N GLU A 434 11.69 -8.91 23.47
CA GLU A 434 12.68 -8.41 24.41
C GLU A 434 13.79 -7.75 23.59
N LEU A 435 14.12 -6.51 23.92
CA LEU A 435 15.13 -5.70 23.23
C LEU A 435 16.32 -5.47 24.16
N GLU A 436 17.53 -5.55 23.63
CA GLU A 436 18.72 -5.17 24.37
C GLU A 436 18.93 -3.65 24.32
N ALA A 437 19.77 -3.10 25.20
CA ALA A 437 20.09 -1.67 25.21
C ALA A 437 20.59 -1.14 23.84
N LYS A 438 21.28 -1.99 23.06
CA LYS A 438 21.75 -1.68 21.70
C LYS A 438 20.62 -1.44 20.69
N ASP A 439 19.44 -2.03 20.90
CA ASP A 439 18.28 -1.93 20.01
C ASP A 439 17.40 -0.70 20.31
N LEU A 440 17.62 -0.08 21.48
CA LEU A 440 16.91 1.10 21.99
C LEU A 440 17.65 2.43 21.72
N VAL A 441 18.93 2.37 21.32
CA VAL A 441 19.77 3.55 21.09
C VAL A 441 20.10 3.66 19.60
N ALA A 442 20.13 4.89 19.08
CA ALA A 442 20.63 5.17 17.74
C ALA A 442 22.09 4.66 17.61
N PRO A 443 22.44 3.84 16.60
CA PRO A 443 23.77 3.27 16.50
C PRO A 443 24.82 4.40 16.38
N PRO A 444 25.91 4.39 17.17
CA PRO A 444 26.82 5.53 17.31
C PRO A 444 27.30 6.04 15.95
N SER A 445 27.33 7.35 15.76
CA SER A 445 27.65 8.00 14.48
C SER A 445 29.05 7.63 14.01
N SER A 446 29.12 6.74 13.03
CA SER A 446 30.35 6.21 12.42
C SER A 446 30.82 7.13 11.28
N LEU A 447 30.77 8.44 11.50
CA LEU A 447 31.07 9.49 10.51
C LEU A 447 32.41 10.20 10.77
N ASP A 448 33.22 9.69 11.70
CA ASP A 448 34.58 10.17 11.99
C ASP A 448 35.67 9.29 11.31
N HIS A 449 35.41 8.76 10.11
CA HIS A 449 36.37 8.03 9.27
C HIS A 449 36.23 8.43 7.79
#